data_AF-A0A699R084-F1
#
_entry.id   AF-A0A699R084-F1
#
_cell.length_a   1.000
_cell.length_b   1.000
_cell.length_c   1.000
_cell.angle_alpha   90.00
_cell.angle_beta   90.00
_cell.angle_gamma   90.00
#
_symmetry.space_group_name_H-M   'P 1'
#
loop_
_entity.id
_entity.type
_entity.pdbx_description
1 polymer ?
#
loop_
_entity_poly.entity_id
_entity_poly.type
_entity_poly.pdbx_seq_one_letter_code
_entity_poly.pdbx_strand_id
1 'polypeptide(L)'
;MIAGIKLEEEIIRDLERLDIELYVSGQQGYWASLRIEPDLISRIKEAQKEDIEIWTIVQNLDKQVEFHLDNDNVLWQDSRLVVPNDASLKEALLTEAHSSPFSVHPGQD
;
A
#
# COMPACT_ATOMS: atom_id res chain seq x y z
N MET A 1 10.77 -29.03 23.71
CA MET A 1 10.48 -27.71 24.30
C MET A 1 9.71 -26.92 23.26
N ILE A 2 8.43 -26.68 23.48
CA ILE A 2 7.57 -25.95 22.53
C ILE A 2 7.53 -24.51 23.01
N ALA A 3 8.17 -23.61 22.26
CA ALA A 3 8.10 -22.17 22.51
C ALA A 3 6.71 -21.70 22.06
N GLY A 4 5.88 -21.29 23.02
CA GLY A 4 4.71 -20.48 22.72
C GLY A 4 5.16 -19.20 22.02
N ILE A 5 4.34 -18.71 21.10
CA ILE A 5 4.57 -17.41 20.45
C ILE A 5 4.63 -16.37 21.57
N LYS A 6 5.84 -15.89 21.88
CA LYS A 6 6.02 -14.70 22.69
C LYS A 6 5.71 -13.53 21.74
N LEU A 7 4.46 -13.08 21.75
CA LEU A 7 4.10 -11.81 21.10
C LEU A 7 4.89 -10.73 21.83
N GLU A 8 5.84 -10.12 21.12
CA GLU A 8 6.62 -9.00 21.65
C GLU A 8 5.68 -7.81 21.89
N GLU A 9 5.91 -7.04 22.97
CA GLU A 9 5.06 -5.89 23.33
C GLU A 9 4.93 -4.88 22.17
N GLU A 10 5.96 -4.80 21.32
CA GLU A 10 5.96 -3.96 20.13
C GLU A 10 4.91 -4.40 19.10
N ILE A 11 4.73 -5.71 18.90
CA ILE A 11 3.71 -6.26 18.01
C ILE A 11 2.30 -6.00 18.57
N ILE A 12 2.12 -6.12 19.88
CA ILE A 12 0.82 -5.84 20.53
C ILE A 12 0.44 -4.37 20.33
N ARG A 13 1.38 -3.45 20.58
CA ARG A 13 1.20 -2.02 20.35
C ARG A 13 0.88 -1.69 18.89
N ASP A 14 1.53 -2.35 17.93
CA ASP A 14 1.25 -2.13 16.52
C ASP A 14 -0.14 -2.63 16.12
N LEU A 15 -0.59 -3.77 16.65
CA LEU A 15 -1.95 -4.27 16.43
C LEU A 15 -3.00 -3.34 17.03
N GLU A 16 -2.79 -2.82 18.24
CA GLU A 16 -3.66 -1.81 18.87
C GLU A 16 -3.71 -0.52 18.03
N ARG A 17 -2.57 -0.06 17.49
CA ARG A 17 -2.52 1.12 16.61
C ARG A 17 -3.28 0.90 15.29
N LEU A 18 -3.35 -0.35 14.82
CA LEU A 18 -4.10 -0.75 13.64
C LEU A 18 -5.58 -1.05 13.94
N ASP A 19 -6.05 -0.84 15.18
CA ASP A 19 -7.41 -1.15 15.64
C ASP A 19 -7.76 -2.65 15.45
N ILE A 20 -6.76 -3.53 15.61
CA ILE A 20 -6.90 -4.98 15.51
C ILE A 20 -6.97 -5.58 16.91
N GLU A 21 -8.15 -6.04 17.32
CA GLU A 21 -8.34 -6.74 18.60
C GLU A 21 -7.91 -8.21 18.53
N LEU A 22 -7.05 -8.64 19.47
CA LEU A 22 -6.62 -10.03 19.61
C LEU A 22 -7.45 -10.76 20.67
N TYR A 23 -8.34 -11.66 20.25
CA TYR A 23 -9.12 -12.49 21.16
C TYR A 23 -8.56 -13.91 21.27
N VAL A 24 -8.05 -14.28 22.45
CA VAL A 24 -7.56 -15.64 22.73
C VAL A 24 -8.56 -16.37 23.62
N SER A 25 -9.28 -17.36 23.07
CA SER A 25 -10.19 -18.19 23.85
C SER A 25 -9.70 -19.64 23.97
N GLY A 26 -9.50 -20.12 25.20
CA GLY A 26 -9.22 -21.53 25.51
C GLY A 26 -7.77 -21.86 25.92
N GLN A 27 -7.59 -23.03 26.55
CA GLN A 27 -6.30 -23.56 27.01
C GLN A 27 -5.47 -24.27 25.93
N GLN A 28 -5.93 -24.29 24.67
CA GLN A 28 -5.19 -24.88 23.54
C GLN A 28 -4.62 -23.77 22.66
N GLY A 29 -3.29 -23.70 22.57
CA GLY A 29 -2.59 -22.72 21.74
C GLY A 29 -2.80 -23.03 20.25
N TYR A 30 -3.49 -22.15 19.54
CA TYR A 30 -3.62 -22.20 18.09
C TYR A 30 -2.41 -21.52 17.44
N TRP A 31 -1.88 -22.15 16.38
CA TRP A 31 -0.94 -21.50 15.48
C TRP A 31 -1.75 -20.72 14.44
N ALA A 32 -1.74 -19.39 14.53
CA ALA A 32 -2.33 -18.51 13.54
C ALA A 32 -1.24 -17.60 12.96
N SER A 33 -1.26 -17.38 11.65
CA SER A 33 -0.39 -16.43 10.96
C SER A 33 -1.24 -15.32 10.37
N LEU A 34 -0.98 -14.07 10.77
CA LEU A 34 -1.54 -12.89 10.14
C LEU A 34 -0.49 -12.31 9.19
N ARG A 35 -0.84 -12.13 7.92
CA ARG A 35 0.00 -11.45 6.93
C ARG A 35 -0.69 -10.14 6.54
N ILE A 36 -0.07 -9.02 6.87
CA ILE A 36 -0.51 -7.69 6.48
C ILE A 36 0.44 -7.21 5.39
N GLU A 37 -0.09 -6.91 4.20
CA GLU A 37 0.69 -6.34 3.10
C GLU A 37 0.03 -5.04 2.63
N PRO A 38 0.80 -3.95 2.46
CA PRO A 38 0.29 -2.75 1.83
C PRO A 38 -0.23 -3.07 0.43
N ASP A 39 -1.51 -2.80 0.17
CA ASP A 39 -2.17 -3.10 -1.10
C ASP A 39 -2.27 -1.88 -2.04
N LEU A 40 -1.79 -0.71 -1.58
CA LEU A 40 -1.98 0.57 -2.27
C LEU A 40 -1.40 0.56 -3.69
N ILE A 41 -0.21 -0.04 -3.88
CA ILE A 41 0.39 -0.19 -5.21
C ILE A 41 -0.49 -1.06 -6.10
N SER A 42 -0.97 -2.20 -5.60
CA SER A 42 -1.85 -3.10 -6.35
C SER A 42 -3.17 -2.41 -6.71
N ARG A 43 -3.76 -1.64 -5.78
CA ARG A 43 -4.96 -0.85 -6.04
C ARG A 43 -4.75 0.20 -7.13
N ILE A 44 -3.59 0.88 -7.14
CA ILE A 44 -3.24 1.81 -8.22
C ILE A 44 -3.12 1.05 -9.55
N LYS A 45 -2.40 -0.07 -9.59
CA LYS A 45 -2.24 -0.90 -10.80
C LYS A 45 -3.59 -1.35 -11.38
N GLU A 46 -4.51 -1.82 -10.54
CA GLU A 46 -5.85 -2.22 -10.99
C GLU A 46 -6.68 -1.02 -11.45
N ALA A 47 -6.65 0.10 -10.72
CA ALA A 47 -7.39 1.30 -11.10
C ALA A 47 -6.91 1.89 -12.44
N GLN A 48 -5.62 1.77 -12.78
CA GLN A 48 -5.13 2.18 -14.10
C GLN A 48 -5.81 1.43 -15.24
N LYS A 49 -6.16 0.15 -15.07
CA LYS A 49 -6.78 -0.67 -16.12
C LYS A 49 -8.17 -0.18 -16.50
N GLU A 50 -8.86 0.47 -15.55
CA GLU A 50 -10.22 0.99 -15.71
C GLU A 50 -10.24 2.50 -16.07
N ASP A 51 -9.09 3.19 -16.06
CA ASP A 51 -9.01 4.64 -16.29
C ASP A 51 -8.89 4.98 -17.79
N ILE A 52 -9.95 5.59 -18.32
CA ILE A 52 -10.08 5.96 -19.74
C ILE A 52 -9.05 7.03 -20.18
N GLU A 53 -8.69 7.95 -19.28
CA GLU A 53 -7.69 8.99 -19.58
C GLU A 53 -6.31 8.38 -19.71
N ILE A 54 -5.98 7.42 -18.85
CA ILE A 54 -4.72 6.64 -18.95
C ILE A 54 -4.68 5.87 -20.27
N TRP A 55 -5.77 5.22 -20.67
CA TRP A 55 -5.84 4.57 -21.99
C TRP A 55 -5.58 5.56 -23.14
N THR A 56 -6.06 6.79 -23.03
CA THR A 56 -5.82 7.84 -24.03
C THR A 56 -4.32 8.20 -24.10
N ILE A 57 -3.63 8.24 -22.97
CA ILE A 57 -2.17 8.44 -22.93
C ILE A 57 -1.46 7.25 -23.58
N VAL A 58 -1.86 6.02 -23.23
CA VAL A 58 -1.29 4.79 -23.79
C VAL A 58 -1.37 4.74 -25.32
N GLN A 59 -2.51 5.14 -25.90
CA GLN A 59 -2.68 5.20 -27.35
C GLN A 59 -1.81 6.26 -28.04
N ASN A 60 -1.31 7.26 -27.30
CA ASN A 60 -0.50 8.35 -27.82
C ASN A 60 0.99 8.23 -27.44
N LEU A 61 1.43 7.11 -26.85
CA LEU A 61 2.78 6.93 -26.29
C LEU A 61 3.90 7.21 -27.29
N ASP A 62 3.68 6.91 -28.58
CA ASP A 62 4.66 7.09 -29.67
C ASP A 62 5.12 8.55 -29.84
N LYS A 63 4.47 9.50 -29.14
CA LYS A 63 4.80 10.94 -29.15
C LYS A 63 5.44 11.46 -27.86
N GLN A 64 5.47 10.66 -26.78
CA GLN A 64 6.00 11.08 -25.47
C GLN A 64 7.04 10.09 -24.95
N VAL A 65 8.32 10.46 -25.04
CA VAL A 65 9.49 9.63 -24.66
C VAL A 65 9.54 9.32 -23.15
N GLU A 66 8.74 10.00 -22.32
CA GLU A 66 8.81 9.92 -20.86
C GLU A 66 7.97 8.80 -20.25
N PHE A 67 6.99 8.27 -20.99
CA PHE A 67 6.08 7.23 -20.52
C PHE A 67 6.44 5.86 -21.10
N HIS A 68 6.27 4.82 -20.29
CA HIS A 68 6.43 3.43 -20.74
C HIS A 68 5.46 2.51 -19.99
N LEU A 69 5.19 1.36 -20.61
CA LEU A 69 4.46 0.26 -19.98
C LEU A 69 5.44 -0.78 -19.45
N ASP A 70 5.15 -1.35 -18.29
CA ASP A 70 5.84 -2.54 -17.79
C ASP A 70 5.22 -3.84 -18.33
N ASN A 71 5.73 -5.00 -17.86
CA ASN A 71 5.24 -6.31 -18.26
C ASN A 71 3.78 -6.59 -17.84
N ASP A 72 3.25 -5.84 -16.87
CA ASP A 72 1.88 -5.95 -16.38
C ASP A 72 0.92 -4.97 -17.09
N ASN A 73 1.39 -4.27 -18.12
CA ASN A 73 0.69 -3.16 -18.79
C ASN A 73 0.34 -1.99 -17.85
N VAL A 74 1.18 -1.75 -16.85
CA VAL A 74 1.06 -0.61 -15.95
C VAL A 74 1.85 0.55 -16.54
N LEU A 75 1.27 1.74 -16.53
CA LEU A 75 1.88 2.97 -17.02
C LEU A 75 2.80 3.59 -15.96
N TRP A 76 4.02 3.89 -16.41
CA TRP A 76 5.07 4.51 -15.64
C TRP A 76 5.63 5.73 -16.37
N GLN A 77 6.07 6.72 -15.60
CA GLN A 77 6.87 7.86 -16.08
C GLN A 77 8.26 7.78 -15.43
N ASP A 78 9.31 7.53 -16.21
CA ASP A 78 10.65 7.18 -15.71
C ASP A 78 10.65 6.04 -14.65
N SER A 79 10.66 6.37 -13.36
CA SER A 79 10.59 5.40 -12.25
C SER A 79 9.36 5.63 -11.35
N ARG A 80 8.40 6.41 -11.81
CA ARG A 80 7.22 6.85 -11.07
C ARG A 80 5.98 6.13 -11.60
N LEU A 81 5.25 5.49 -10.68
CA LEU A 81 3.96 4.87 -11.00
C LEU A 81 2.93 5.98 -11.26
N VAL A 82 2.25 5.92 -12.42
CA VAL A 82 1.18 6.87 -12.72
C VAL A 82 -0.01 6.57 -11.82
N VAL A 83 -0.58 7.60 -11.19
CA VAL A 83 -1.75 7.42 -10.31
C VAL A 83 -2.99 7.94 -11.06
N PRO A 84 -4.03 7.11 -11.26
CA PRO A 84 -5.33 7.53 -11.78
C PRO A 84 -5.88 8.75 -11.03
N ASN A 85 -6.74 9.53 -11.69
CA ASN A 85 -7.38 10.69 -11.05
C ASN A 85 -8.54 10.26 -10.11
N ASP A 86 -8.26 9.34 -9.20
CA ASP A 86 -9.20 8.82 -8.20
C ASP A 86 -8.96 9.51 -6.84
N ALA A 87 -10.01 10.09 -6.27
CA ALA A 87 -9.92 10.83 -5.01
C ALA A 87 -9.53 9.92 -3.83
N SER A 88 -10.03 8.69 -3.80
CA SER A 88 -9.78 7.74 -2.71
C SER A 88 -8.34 7.23 -2.72
N LEU A 89 -7.77 6.99 -3.90
CA LEU A 89 -6.36 6.63 -4.06
C LEU A 89 -5.44 7.79 -3.66
N LYS A 90 -5.78 9.02 -4.05
CA LYS A 90 -5.03 10.22 -3.64
C LYS A 90 -5.04 10.42 -2.13
N GLU A 91 -6.21 10.28 -1.50
CA GLU A 91 -6.33 10.36 -0.04
C GLU A 91 -5.53 9.27 0.66
N ALA A 92 -5.61 8.03 0.19
CA ALA A 92 -4.82 6.92 0.72
C ALA A 92 -3.31 7.15 0.60
N LEU A 93 -2.83 7.65 -0.55
CA LEU A 93 -1.43 8.01 -0.77
C LEU A 93 -0.94 9.10 0.17
N LEU A 94 -1.74 10.16 0.36
CA LEU A 94 -1.41 11.26 1.28
C LEU A 94 -1.38 10.77 2.73
N THR A 95 -2.33 9.92 3.10
CA THR A 95 -2.42 9.33 4.46
C THR A 95 -1.23 8.44 4.75
N GLU A 96 -0.85 7.58 3.81
CA GLU A 96 0.33 6.71 3.92
C GLU A 96 1.62 7.54 3.99
N ALA A 97 1.78 8.54 3.12
CA ALA A 97 2.95 9.40 3.12
C ALA A 97 3.07 10.26 4.40
N HIS A 98 1.95 10.67 4.99
CA HIS A 98 1.91 11.41 6.25
C HIS A 98 2.20 10.52 7.46
N SER A 99 1.69 9.28 7.46
CA SER A 99 1.84 8.33 8.58
C SER A 99 3.16 7.55 8.52
N SER A 100 3.91 7.66 7.42
CA SER A 100 5.17 6.96 7.25
C SER A 100 6.21 7.40 8.28
N PRO A 101 6.93 6.48 8.93
CA PRO A 101 8.02 6.82 9.86
C PRO A 101 9.20 7.54 9.17
N PHE A 102 9.24 7.50 7.83
CA PHE A 102 10.22 8.21 7.01
C PHE A 102 9.73 9.58 6.52
N SER A 103 8.53 10.00 6.93
CA SER A 103 8.01 11.33 6.59
C SER A 103 8.84 12.40 7.26
N VAL A 104 9.30 13.38 6.49
CA VAL A 104 9.91 14.60 7.02
C VAL A 104 8.82 15.65 7.05
N HIS A 105 8.49 16.16 8.23
CA HIS A 105 7.58 17.29 8.39
C HIS A 105 8.41 18.59 8.44
N PRO A 106 8.53 19.35 7.33
CA PRO A 106 9.37 20.56 7.27
C PRO A 106 8.82 21.75 8.09
N GLY A 107 7.93 21.51 9.06
CA GLY A 107 7.36 22.56 9.90
C GLY A 107 6.44 22.00 10.97
N GLN A 108 6.98 21.84 12.17
CA GLN A 108 6.25 22.04 13.42
C GLN A 108 7.19 22.78 14.39
N ASP A 109 7.30 24.09 14.19
CA ASP A 109 7.68 25.05 15.23
C ASP A 109 6.44 25.88 15.59
#